data_AF-A0A7L3LIT6-F1
#
_entry.id   AF-A0A7L3LIT6-F1
#
_cell.length_a   1.000
_cell.length_b   1.000
_cell.length_c   1.000
_cell.angle_alpha   90.00
_cell.angle_beta   90.00
_cell.angle_gamma   90.00
#
_symmetry.space_group_name_H-M   'P 1'
#
loop_
_entity.id
_entity.type
_entity.pdbx_description
1 polymer ?
#
loop_
_entity_poly.entity_id
_entity_poly.type
_entity_poly.pdbx_seq_one_letter_code
_entity_poly.pdbx_strand_id
1 'polypeptide(L)'
;VQILASMDGKVMVEETELKPRLGFLYPLLSHNVSIFINSSQERDSGQYICTVNVVDDVSSMGRNVAVINLTVLVPPAVPSCHLHGTPVVGANVTLSCSSGKGKPPPTYQWQRTEPSLQFFFPPAQ
;
A
#
# COMPACT_ATOMS: atom_id res chain seq x y z
N VAL A 1 -11.81 10.87 -7.33
CA VAL A 1 -11.24 10.51 -8.66
C VAL A 1 -10.27 11.62 -9.00
N GLN A 2 -9.05 11.31 -9.42
CA GLN A 2 -8.04 12.31 -9.78
C GLN A 2 -7.80 12.27 -11.29
N ILE A 3 -7.82 13.45 -11.92
CA ILE A 3 -7.77 13.57 -13.38
C ILE A 3 -6.41 14.13 -13.83
N LEU A 4 -5.70 13.37 -14.67
CA LEU A 4 -4.61 13.89 -15.50
C LEU A 4 -5.07 13.96 -16.95
N ALA A 5 -4.96 15.13 -17.56
CA ALA A 5 -5.22 15.34 -18.97
C ALA A 5 -3.97 15.91 -19.65
N SER A 6 -3.71 15.45 -20.88
CA SER A 6 -2.74 16.06 -21.78
C SER A 6 -3.48 16.60 -23.00
N MET A 7 -3.37 17.91 -23.25
CA MET A 7 -3.87 18.59 -24.46
C MET A 7 -2.72 19.39 -25.08
N ASP A 8 -2.44 19.19 -26.37
CA ASP A 8 -1.45 19.96 -27.14
C ASP A 8 -0.03 19.98 -26.50
N GLY A 9 0.41 18.85 -25.95
CA GLY A 9 1.70 18.76 -25.26
C GLY A 9 1.74 19.43 -23.88
N LYS A 10 0.60 19.96 -23.40
CA LYS A 10 0.47 20.59 -22.08
C LYS A 10 -0.19 19.63 -21.09
N VAL A 11 0.50 19.43 -19.98
CA VAL A 11 0.03 18.61 -18.86
C VAL A 11 -0.92 19.44 -18.00
N MET A 12 -2.13 18.92 -17.82
CA MET A 12 -3.15 19.47 -16.92
C MET A 12 -3.43 18.45 -15.84
N VAL A 13 -3.10 18.81 -14.60
CA VAL A 13 -3.42 18.03 -13.41
C VAL A 13 -4.41 18.83 -12.59
N GLU A 14 -5.47 18.16 -12.13
CA GLU A 14 -6.43 18.72 -11.19
C GLU A 14 -5.72 19.31 -9.96
N GLU A 15 -6.11 20.51 -9.55
CA GLU A 15 -5.48 21.25 -8.45
C GLU A 15 -5.73 20.52 -7.12
N THR A 16 -4.73 19.75 -6.70
CA THR A 16 -4.75 18.86 -5.54
C THR A 16 -3.38 18.87 -4.86
N GLU A 17 -3.29 18.37 -3.63
CA GLU A 17 -2.00 18.12 -2.94
C GLU A 17 -1.06 17.18 -3.73
N LEU A 18 -1.59 16.46 -4.72
CA LEU A 18 -0.83 15.53 -5.53
C LEU A 18 -0.12 16.19 -6.70
N LYS A 19 -0.65 17.32 -7.21
CA LYS A 19 -0.09 18.10 -8.33
C LYS A 19 1.43 18.32 -8.27
N PRO A 20 2.06 18.68 -7.12
CA PRO A 20 3.52 18.87 -7.07
C PRO A 20 4.35 17.58 -7.18
N ARG A 21 3.73 16.41 -6.97
CA ARG A 21 4.42 15.11 -6.94
C ARG A 21 4.08 14.23 -8.15
N LEU A 22 3.20 14.70 -9.02
CA LEU A 22 2.64 13.96 -10.14
C LEU A 22 3.15 14.50 -11.46
N GLY A 23 3.50 13.61 -12.39
CA GLY A 23 3.94 14.03 -13.72
C GLY A 23 4.05 12.88 -14.70
N PHE A 24 4.43 13.19 -15.93
CA PHE A 24 4.76 12.20 -16.94
C PHE A 24 6.25 11.88 -16.90
N LEU A 25 6.58 10.60 -16.99
CA LEU A 25 7.95 10.11 -16.93
C LEU A 25 8.75 10.48 -18.19
N TYR A 26 8.07 10.60 -19.33
CA TYR A 26 8.68 10.89 -20.63
C TYR A 26 8.01 12.09 -21.29
N PRO A 27 8.70 12.78 -22.23
CA PRO A 27 8.09 13.79 -23.07
C PRO A 27 6.92 13.20 -23.86
N LEU A 28 5.84 13.96 -24.03
CA LEU A 28 4.60 13.47 -24.65
C LEU A 28 4.75 13.01 -26.11
N LEU A 29 5.85 13.39 -26.77
CA LEU A 29 6.20 12.95 -28.12
C LEU A 29 6.79 11.53 -28.18
N SER A 30 7.10 10.90 -27.04
CA SER A 30 7.78 9.60 -27.00
C SER A 30 6.84 8.40 -27.15
N HIS A 31 5.57 8.61 -27.53
CA HIS A 31 4.47 7.62 -27.54
C HIS A 31 4.29 6.85 -26.20
N ASN A 32 4.98 7.26 -25.14
CA ASN A 32 4.96 6.61 -23.83
C ASN A 32 4.43 7.60 -22.81
N VAL A 33 3.21 7.35 -22.34
CA VAL A 33 2.47 8.24 -21.46
C VAL A 33 2.43 7.70 -20.03
N SER A 34 3.59 7.19 -19.57
CA SER A 34 3.76 6.70 -18.21
C SER A 34 3.69 7.85 -17.21
N ILE A 35 2.94 7.66 -16.12
CA ILE A 35 2.77 8.63 -15.03
C ILE A 35 3.61 8.18 -13.83
N PHE A 36 4.21 9.14 -13.13
CA PHE A 36 4.87 8.89 -11.85
C PHE A 36 4.24 9.70 -10.72
N ILE A 37 4.32 9.16 -9.50
CA ILE A 37 4.01 9.85 -8.26
C ILE A 37 5.26 9.77 -7.38
N ASN A 38 5.86 10.92 -7.06
CA ASN A 38 7.02 10.97 -6.18
C ASN A 38 6.58 10.87 -4.71
N SER A 39 7.33 10.14 -3.89
CA SER A 39 7.05 9.93 -2.46
C SER A 39 5.58 9.56 -2.21
N SER A 40 5.18 8.36 -2.65
CA SER A 40 3.80 7.89 -2.52
C SER A 40 3.37 7.78 -1.07
N GLN A 41 2.13 8.18 -0.81
CA GLN A 41 1.52 8.21 0.52
C GLN A 41 0.20 7.44 0.49
N GLU A 42 -0.24 6.95 1.65
CA GLU A 42 -1.47 6.16 1.74
C GLU A 42 -2.70 6.88 1.15
N ARG A 43 -2.76 8.21 1.32
CA ARG A 43 -3.83 9.06 0.78
C ARG A 43 -3.82 9.20 -0.74
N ASP A 44 -2.74 8.80 -1.40
CA ASP A 44 -2.65 8.78 -2.87
C ASP A 44 -3.41 7.56 -3.45
N SER A 45 -3.91 6.64 -2.61
CA SER A 45 -4.82 5.59 -3.05
C SER A 45 -6.10 6.16 -3.67
N GLY A 46 -6.50 5.63 -4.82
CA GLY A 46 -7.73 6.04 -5.48
C GLY A 46 -7.78 5.67 -6.95
N GLN A 47 -8.83 6.14 -7.61
CA GLN A 47 -8.99 6.02 -9.05
C GLN A 47 -8.41 7.23 -9.77
N TYR A 48 -7.56 6.94 -10.74
CA TYR A 48 -6.87 7.87 -11.61
C TYR A 48 -7.40 7.74 -13.03
N ILE A 49 -7.64 8.87 -13.68
CA ILE A 49 -8.06 8.92 -15.08
C ILE A 49 -6.99 9.66 -15.88
N CYS A 50 -6.39 8.96 -16.85
CA CYS A 50 -5.48 9.55 -17.81
C CYS A 50 -6.21 9.79 -19.12
N THR A 51 -6.24 11.03 -19.59
CA THR A 51 -6.76 11.40 -20.91
C THR A 51 -5.62 11.93 -21.79
N VAL A 52 -5.45 11.35 -22.98
CA VAL A 52 -4.44 11.79 -23.96
C VAL A 52 -5.13 12.13 -25.28
N ASN A 53 -4.93 13.36 -25.74
CA ASN A 53 -5.32 13.80 -27.08
C ASN A 53 -4.05 13.85 -27.96
N VAL A 54 -4.01 13.05 -29.04
CA VAL A 54 -2.91 13.04 -30.02
C VAL A 54 -3.40 13.80 -31.25
N VAL A 55 -2.70 14.88 -31.62
CA VAL A 55 -3.17 15.84 -32.65
C VAL A 55 -2.92 15.35 -34.09
N ASP A 56 -2.00 14.41 -34.30
CA ASP A 56 -1.59 13.95 -35.64
C ASP A 56 -2.39 12.75 -36.20
N ASP A 57 -3.34 12.21 -35.45
CA ASP A 57 -4.10 11.05 -35.90
C ASP A 57 -5.45 11.47 -36.47
N VAL A 58 -5.43 11.89 -37.75
CA VAL A 58 -6.61 12.21 -38.58
C VAL A 58 -7.60 11.02 -38.68
N SER A 59 -7.23 9.85 -38.15
CA SER A 59 -8.08 8.65 -38.09
C SER A 59 -8.69 8.34 -36.71
N SER A 60 -8.18 8.92 -35.62
CA SER A 60 -8.73 8.68 -34.28
C SER A 60 -9.40 9.92 -33.70
N MET A 61 -10.69 10.05 -34.01
CA MET A 61 -11.69 10.79 -33.24
C MET A 61 -11.87 10.24 -31.80
N GLY A 62 -10.90 9.49 -31.29
CA GLY A 62 -10.94 8.72 -30.06
C GLY A 62 -10.06 9.37 -29.00
N ARG A 63 -10.69 10.07 -28.07
CA ARG A 63 -10.09 10.43 -26.79
C ARG A 63 -9.57 9.15 -26.12
N ASN A 64 -8.25 8.98 -26.03
CA ASN A 64 -7.67 7.81 -25.37
C ASN A 64 -7.75 8.01 -23.85
N VAL A 65 -8.66 7.28 -23.20
CA VAL A 65 -8.90 7.35 -21.76
C VAL A 65 -8.49 6.04 -21.11
N ALA A 66 -7.61 6.12 -20.12
CA ALA A 66 -7.26 5.01 -19.25
C ALA A 66 -7.73 5.29 -17.82
N VAL A 67 -8.29 4.26 -17.18
CA VAL A 67 -8.72 4.30 -15.77
C VAL A 67 -7.85 3.34 -14.97
N ILE A 68 -7.22 3.84 -13.91
CA ILE A 68 -6.25 3.10 -13.09
C ILE A 68 -6.70 3.16 -11.64
N ASN A 69 -6.77 2.02 -10.96
CA ASN A 69 -7.03 1.96 -9.52
C ASN A 69 -5.71 1.73 -8.78
N LEU A 70 -5.24 2.74 -8.07
CA LEU A 70 -4.00 2.69 -7.30
C LEU A 70 -4.28 2.33 -5.83
N THR A 71 -3.67 1.25 -5.38
CA THR A 71 -3.64 0.88 -3.95
C THR A 71 -2.23 1.03 -3.41
N VAL A 72 -1.99 2.06 -2.61
CA VAL A 72 -0.74 2.25 -1.89
C VAL A 72 -0.75 1.36 -0.65
N LEU A 73 0.27 0.52 -0.53
CA LEU A 73 0.48 -0.38 0.61
C LEU A 73 1.25 0.34 1.71
N VAL A 74 0.95 -0.03 2.95
CA VAL A 74 1.62 0.52 4.13
C VAL A 74 2.24 -0.64 4.90
N PRO A 75 3.56 -0.62 5.16
CA PRO A 75 4.19 -1.68 5.93
C PRO A 75 3.61 -1.74 7.34
N PRO A 76 3.50 -2.93 7.94
CA PRO A 76 3.08 -3.04 9.34
C PRO A 76 4.01 -2.26 10.27
N ALA A 77 3.43 -1.58 11.25
CA ALA A 77 4.21 -1.02 12.35
C ALA A 77 4.87 -2.14 13.15
N VAL A 78 5.93 -1.81 13.91
CA VAL A 78 6.54 -2.74 14.86
C VAL A 78 5.44 -3.31 15.76
N PRO A 79 5.31 -4.65 15.85
CA PRO A 79 4.22 -5.26 16.57
C PRO A 79 4.44 -5.14 18.09
N SER A 80 3.38 -4.81 18.80
CA SER A 80 3.33 -4.83 20.27
C SER A 80 2.71 -6.15 20.71
N CYS A 81 3.51 -6.98 21.39
CA CYS A 81 3.04 -8.25 21.93
C CYS A 81 2.92 -8.19 23.46
N HIS A 82 1.88 -8.82 23.99
CA HIS A 82 1.60 -8.88 25.41
C HIS A 82 1.25 -10.30 25.84
N LEU A 83 1.68 -10.66 27.06
CA LEU A 83 1.26 -11.86 27.75
C LEU A 83 0.21 -11.46 28.78
N HIS A 84 -0.97 -12.07 28.69
CA HIS A 84 -2.05 -11.92 29.65
C HIS A 84 -2.11 -13.16 30.55
N GLY A 85 -2.27 -12.93 31.85
CA GLY A 85 -2.19 -13.97 32.88
C GLY A 85 -0.77 -14.12 33.44
N THR A 86 -0.61 -15.08 34.34
CA THR A 86 0.67 -15.37 34.98
C THR A 86 1.17 -16.73 34.49
N PRO A 87 2.40 -16.84 33.97
CA PRO A 87 2.93 -18.09 33.41
C PRO A 87 3.34 -19.05 34.54
N VAL A 88 2.35 -19.62 35.23
CA VAL A 88 2.50 -20.63 36.28
C VAL A 88 1.92 -21.95 35.79
N VAL A 89 2.50 -23.06 36.23
CA VAL A 89 2.02 -24.41 35.89
C VAL A 89 0.55 -24.57 36.27
N GLY A 90 -0.25 -25.08 35.35
CA GLY A 90 -1.70 -25.26 35.52
C GLY A 90 -2.54 -23.99 35.30
N ALA A 91 -1.91 -22.83 35.09
CA ALA A 91 -2.62 -21.59 34.77
C ALA A 91 -2.78 -21.39 33.26
N ASN A 92 -3.87 -20.70 32.88
CA ASN A 92 -4.10 -20.29 31.50
C ASN A 92 -3.40 -18.95 31.21
N VAL A 93 -2.75 -18.86 30.05
CA VAL A 93 -2.14 -17.63 29.53
C VAL A 93 -2.65 -17.34 28.13
N THR A 94 -2.67 -16.06 27.75
CA THR A 94 -3.01 -15.64 26.39
C THR A 94 -1.93 -14.72 25.85
N LEU A 95 -1.38 -15.07 24.67
CA LEU A 95 -0.45 -14.23 23.95
C LEU A 95 -1.23 -13.41 22.93
N SER A 96 -1.16 -12.09 23.04
CA SER A 96 -1.74 -11.15 22.08
C SER A 96 -0.61 -10.42 21.36
N CYS A 97 -0.76 -10.17 20.07
CA CYS A 97 0.15 -9.31 19.34
C CYS A 97 -0.59 -8.52 18.26
N SER A 98 -0.26 -7.24 18.11
CA SER A 98 -0.90 -6.36 17.15
C SER A 98 0.04 -5.25 16.67
N SER A 99 -0.19 -4.77 15.45
CA SER A 99 0.50 -3.58 14.91
C SER A 99 -0.52 -2.46 14.81
N GLY A 100 -0.15 -1.26 15.26
CA GLY A 100 -1.03 -0.08 15.17
C GLY A 100 -1.28 0.41 13.74
N LYS A 101 -0.46 -0.01 12.76
CA LYS A 101 -0.61 0.30 11.33
C LYS A 101 -0.25 -0.91 10.48
N GLY A 102 -0.79 -0.94 9.26
CA GLY A 102 -0.49 -1.91 8.21
C GLY A 102 -1.63 -1.95 7.20
N LYS A 103 -1.29 -1.88 5.90
CA LYS A 103 -2.25 -1.95 4.80
C LYS A 103 -1.73 -2.89 3.71
N PRO A 104 -2.33 -4.09 3.53
CA PRO A 104 -3.44 -4.63 4.32
C PRO A 104 -3.05 -4.93 5.78
N PRO A 105 -4.03 -5.18 6.67
CA PRO A 105 -3.74 -5.60 8.04
C PRO A 105 -2.81 -6.82 8.06
N PRO A 106 -1.77 -6.82 8.92
CA PRO A 106 -0.83 -7.94 8.99
C PRO A 106 -1.49 -9.20 9.55
N THR A 107 -1.06 -10.35 9.02
CA THR A 107 -1.43 -11.67 9.54
C THR A 107 -0.34 -12.18 10.46
N TYR A 108 -0.72 -12.67 11.65
CA TYR A 108 0.22 -13.20 12.65
C TYR A 108 0.17 -14.72 12.69
N GLN A 109 1.34 -15.33 12.87
CA GLN A 109 1.48 -16.75 13.15
C GLN A 109 2.38 -16.93 14.36
N TRP A 110 1.92 -17.75 15.31
CA TRP A 110 2.69 -18.08 16.48
C TRP A 110 3.52 -19.33 16.22
N GLN A 111 4.81 -19.25 16.52
CA GLN A 111 5.71 -20.39 16.49
C GLN A 111 6.32 -20.57 17.87
N ARG A 112 6.30 -21.81 18.36
CA ARG A 112 7.02 -22.19 19.59
C ARG A 112 8.49 -22.39 19.24
N THR A 113 9.38 -21.73 19.98
CA THR A 113 10.84 -21.90 19.85
C THR A 113 11.32 -23.09 20.69
N GLU A 114 12.43 -23.72 20.26
CA GLU A 114 13.04 -24.89 20.92
C GLU A 114 13.90 -24.57 22.16
N PRO A 115 14.14 -25.56 23.06
CA PRO A 115 13.68 -26.95 22.98
C PRO A 115 12.43 -27.26 23.83
N SER A 116 11.72 -28.25 23.34
CA SER A 116 10.33 -28.64 23.57
C SER A 116 10.09 -29.56 24.78
N LEU A 117 11.06 -29.79 25.66
CA LEU A 117 10.91 -30.67 26.83
C LEU A 117 11.33 -29.96 28.13
N GLN A 118 10.34 -29.44 28.87
CA GLN A 118 10.50 -29.20 30.30
C GLN A 118 9.97 -30.44 31.03
N PHE A 119 10.87 -31.21 31.65
CA PHE A 119 10.50 -32.30 32.53
C PHE A 119 10.01 -31.71 33.86
N PHE A 120 8.71 -31.83 34.12
CA PHE A 120 8.14 -31.45 35.40
C PHE A 120 8.24 -32.63 36.37
N PHE A 121 9.05 -32.49 37.42
CA PHE A 121 9.04 -33.40 38.55
C PHE A 121 8.05 -32.86 39.59
N PRO A 122 6.92 -33.55 39.87
CA PRO A 122 6.06 -33.16 40.97
C PRO A 122 6.85 -33.24 42.29
N PRO A 123 6.55 -32.38 43.29
CA PRO A 123 7.19 -32.47 44.59
C PRO A 123 6.96 -33.85 45.20
N ALA A 124 8.05 -34.49 45.67
CA ALA A 124 7.99 -35.78 46.34
C ALA A 124 7.06 -35.66 47.57
N GLN A 125 6.08 -36.57 47.64
CA GLN A 125 5.18 -36.71 48.79
C GLN A 125 5.87 -37.40 49.96
#